data_AF-I2G6F8-F1
#
_entry.id   AF-I2G6F8-F1
#
_cell.length_a   1.000
_cell.length_b   1.000
_cell.length_c   1.000
_cell.angle_alpha   90.00
_cell.angle_beta   90.00
_cell.angle_gamma   90.00
#
_symmetry.space_group_name_H-M   'P 1'
#
loop_
_entity.id
_entity.type
_entity.pdbx_description
1 polymer ?
#
loop_
_entity_poly.entity_id
_entity_poly.type
_entity_poly.pdbx_seq_one_letter_code
_entity_poly.pdbx_strand_id
1 'polypeptide(L)'
;MTPAIDLEATANRLDSYSPASYQLQHQHQHHHHHLNHHKDTADLLMEAKEAQRIKTLEIMDARAELLRSKLQDDASSITTAVDSNSGSPEKVQEDFHDPCGPFEGPEKLLELWFAEEPIDVSACRWDDPDARPNHFGLRSVPKAVWETMLDIVKCKVLSVIESSHVDAYLLSESSMFVFPHKLILKTCGTTTLLLGLEKLLTIAAKALAGLNTSASFVKLTTVDSNRSCSDSNNSTGSGSGDEQDSDEASTAMSDSSFIQERQLGSIVKHAFYSRKSFMFPERQKGPHRDWMLEVAVLDRFFDHGSAYTVGKMNGDHWLLWMGCEGALQPPSSISADAAVERPLALPAPCVEDQTLEILMTHLSPASCARFVFDEALPHPTNSECFPHKPFSPPILANEPSTLDKGHALGLALSNKLGLTDLFPDTELDAFAFEPCGYSANALMPRGGKNDNAGYWTIHVTPEEDSSYASFETNVALCSNSVDSGVEEEGKSLSLPTNLPSLVRRVVDIFEPGKMSVTLFVATADEAEEEAAAAVVEKGGQVALTNEDILHALTLKGYKRTDRIAYEFERYNLVFVSFEKRRAH
;
A
#
# COMPACT_ATOMS: atom_id res chain seq x y z
N MET A 1 -36.60 23.20 17.92
CA MET A 1 -37.01 24.24 16.97
C MET A 1 -35.91 24.39 15.95
N THR A 2 -36.07 23.67 14.85
CA THR A 2 -35.21 23.65 13.66
C THR A 2 -35.93 24.45 12.58
N PRO A 3 -35.29 25.36 11.83
CA PRO A 3 -35.91 25.97 10.67
C PRO A 3 -35.71 25.07 9.44
N ALA A 4 -36.82 24.78 8.76
CA ALA A 4 -36.86 24.10 7.48
C ALA A 4 -36.35 25.05 6.38
N ILE A 5 -35.52 24.53 5.46
CA ILE A 5 -35.13 25.24 4.23
C ILE A 5 -36.04 24.73 3.12
N ASP A 6 -36.75 25.69 2.52
CA ASP A 6 -37.68 25.54 1.41
C ASP A 6 -36.90 25.31 0.10
N LEU A 7 -37.08 24.12 -0.48
CA LEU A 7 -36.36 23.63 -1.67
C LEU A 7 -36.93 24.16 -3.00
N GLU A 8 -37.96 25.00 -2.99
CA GLU A 8 -38.59 25.50 -4.22
C GLU A 8 -38.01 26.83 -4.73
N ALA A 9 -37.23 27.55 -3.91
CA ALA A 9 -36.66 28.86 -4.29
C ALA A 9 -35.30 28.79 -5.02
N THR A 10 -34.62 27.64 -5.02
CA THR A 10 -33.27 27.50 -5.61
C THR A 10 -33.32 27.03 -7.08
N ALA A 11 -34.46 26.54 -7.57
CA ALA A 11 -34.60 25.97 -8.91
C ALA A 11 -34.85 27.00 -10.04
N ASN A 12 -35.09 28.28 -9.74
CA ASN A 12 -35.42 29.31 -10.74
C ASN A 12 -34.27 30.30 -11.06
N ARG A 13 -33.00 29.91 -10.85
CA ARG A 13 -31.83 30.76 -11.16
C ARG A 13 -30.87 30.20 -12.22
N LEU A 14 -31.25 29.17 -12.97
CA LEU A 14 -30.37 28.53 -13.96
C LEU A 14 -30.82 28.58 -15.42
N ASP A 15 -31.93 29.27 -15.75
CA ASP A 15 -32.35 29.46 -17.15
C ASP A 15 -32.31 30.93 -17.55
N SER A 16 -31.15 31.41 -18.01
CA SER A 16 -31.04 32.49 -19.01
C SER A 16 -29.60 32.92 -19.24
N TYR A 17 -28.83 32.23 -20.08
CA TYR A 17 -27.76 32.91 -20.85
C TYR A 17 -27.54 32.20 -22.19
N SER A 18 -27.91 32.90 -23.27
CA SER A 18 -27.64 32.57 -24.67
C SER A 18 -26.46 33.43 -25.18
N PRO A 19 -25.62 32.94 -26.12
CA PRO A 19 -24.35 33.57 -26.46
C PRO A 19 -24.47 34.49 -27.68
N ALA A 20 -24.69 35.80 -27.48
CA ALA A 20 -24.55 36.79 -28.54
C ALA A 20 -24.48 38.22 -28.00
N SER A 21 -23.30 38.69 -27.61
CA SER A 21 -22.88 40.10 -27.70
C SER A 21 -21.63 40.32 -26.86
N TYR A 22 -20.47 40.53 -27.50
CA TYR A 22 -19.43 41.48 -27.05
C TYR A 22 -18.35 41.57 -28.15
N GLN A 23 -18.78 42.08 -29.31
CA GLN A 23 -17.89 42.88 -30.17
C GLN A 23 -18.11 44.34 -29.77
N LEU A 24 -17.03 45.14 -29.79
CA LEU A 24 -16.93 46.59 -29.53
C LEU A 24 -16.61 46.99 -28.09
N GLN A 25 -15.34 46.86 -27.70
CA GLN A 25 -14.52 47.99 -27.24
C GLN A 25 -13.13 47.47 -26.88
N HIS A 26 -12.18 47.60 -27.81
CA HIS A 26 -10.77 47.92 -27.53
C HIS A 26 -10.02 48.01 -28.88
N GLN A 27 -10.39 49.00 -29.69
CA GLN A 27 -9.47 49.60 -30.64
C GLN A 27 -8.93 50.88 -29.99
N HIS A 28 -7.68 50.86 -29.54
CA HIS A 28 -6.62 51.83 -29.88
C HIS A 28 -5.39 51.58 -28.99
N GLN A 29 -4.22 51.66 -29.62
CA GLN A 29 -2.85 51.53 -29.08
C GLN A 29 -2.33 50.10 -28.84
N HIS A 30 -1.83 49.43 -29.88
CA HIS A 30 -0.41 49.54 -30.29
C HIS A 30 -0.17 48.76 -31.60
N HIS A 31 0.46 49.44 -32.55
CA HIS A 31 0.94 48.93 -33.84
C HIS A 31 2.36 48.36 -33.68
N HIS A 32 2.70 47.33 -34.48
CA HIS A 32 3.97 46.58 -34.61
C HIS A 32 4.12 45.42 -33.59
N HIS A 33 4.04 44.13 -33.95
CA HIS A 33 4.83 43.42 -34.95
C HIS A 33 4.09 42.15 -35.41
N HIS A 34 4.04 41.91 -36.72
CA HIS A 34 3.44 40.74 -37.36
C HIS A 34 4.47 39.60 -37.38
N LEU A 35 4.12 38.43 -36.84
CA LEU A 35 4.67 37.13 -37.29
C LEU A 35 3.65 36.04 -36.94
N ASN A 36 2.95 35.57 -37.96
CA ASN A 36 2.03 34.45 -37.89
C ASN A 36 2.83 33.15 -37.69
N HIS A 37 2.66 32.50 -36.55
CA HIS A 37 2.83 31.05 -36.44
C HIS A 37 1.43 30.46 -36.23
N HIS A 38 0.86 29.84 -37.27
CA HIS A 38 -0.30 28.98 -37.08
C HIS A 38 0.19 27.77 -36.27
N LYS A 39 -0.16 27.72 -34.98
CA LYS A 39 0.02 26.52 -34.15
C LYS A 39 -1.06 25.51 -34.53
N ASP A 40 -0.66 24.27 -34.77
CA ASP A 40 -1.61 23.19 -35.06
C ASP A 40 -2.46 22.90 -33.81
N THR A 41 -3.66 22.34 -34.01
CA THR A 41 -4.57 21.96 -32.90
C THR A 41 -3.93 21.00 -31.91
N ALA A 42 -2.94 20.21 -32.34
CA ALA A 42 -2.15 19.33 -31.46
C ALA A 42 -1.24 20.12 -30.50
N ASP A 43 -0.60 21.19 -30.97
CA ASP A 43 0.28 22.04 -30.15
C ASP A 43 -0.51 22.80 -29.10
N LEU A 44 -1.70 23.30 -29.45
CA LEU A 44 -2.60 23.95 -28.51
C LEU A 44 -3.14 22.98 -27.45
N LEU A 45 -3.35 21.70 -27.81
CA LEU A 45 -3.77 20.68 -26.86
C LEU A 45 -2.63 20.25 -25.92
N MET A 46 -1.38 20.21 -26.43
CA MET A 46 -0.18 19.98 -25.64
C MET A 46 0.08 21.14 -24.67
N GLU A 47 -0.02 22.39 -25.14
CA GLU A 47 0.10 23.57 -24.28
C GLU A 47 -1.01 23.66 -23.24
N ALA A 48 -2.23 23.26 -23.57
CA ALA A 48 -3.34 23.19 -22.60
C ALA A 48 -3.11 22.09 -21.55
N LYS A 49 -2.61 20.92 -21.95
CA LYS A 49 -2.23 19.85 -21.02
C LYS A 49 -1.07 20.25 -20.14
N GLU A 50 -0.06 20.91 -20.70
CA GLU A 50 1.11 21.39 -19.95
C GLU A 50 0.74 22.52 -18.99
N ALA A 51 -0.11 23.47 -19.41
CA ALA A 51 -0.64 24.50 -18.53
C ALA A 51 -1.52 23.91 -17.42
N GLN A 52 -2.29 22.85 -17.70
CA GLN A 52 -3.06 22.14 -16.69
C GLN A 52 -2.15 21.35 -15.75
N ARG A 53 -1.05 20.77 -16.23
CA ARG A 53 -0.01 20.11 -15.43
C ARG A 53 0.68 21.12 -14.50
N ILE A 54 1.13 22.26 -15.03
CA ILE A 54 1.76 23.34 -14.27
C ILE A 54 0.78 23.87 -13.22
N LYS A 55 -0.47 24.13 -13.58
CA LYS A 55 -1.48 24.59 -12.61
C LYS A 55 -1.79 23.55 -11.53
N THR A 56 -1.72 22.26 -11.87
CA THR A 56 -1.87 21.16 -10.90
C THR A 56 -0.67 21.11 -9.96
N LEU A 57 0.55 21.27 -10.49
CA LEU A 57 1.78 21.36 -9.71
C LEU A 57 1.80 22.60 -8.80
N GLU A 58 1.38 23.76 -9.28
CA GLU A 58 1.26 24.98 -8.46
C GLU A 58 0.24 24.81 -7.32
N ILE A 59 -0.89 24.13 -7.59
CA ILE A 59 -1.88 23.79 -6.55
C ILE A 59 -1.31 22.77 -5.57
N MET A 60 -0.51 21.81 -6.03
CA MET A 60 0.15 20.81 -5.19
C MET A 60 1.25 21.45 -4.34
N ASP A 61 2.07 22.35 -4.88
CA ASP A 61 3.10 23.10 -4.15
C ASP A 61 2.47 24.03 -3.11
N ALA A 62 1.43 24.79 -3.49
CA ALA A 62 0.70 25.63 -2.53
C ALA A 62 0.04 24.80 -1.42
N ARG A 63 -0.40 23.56 -1.72
CA ARG A 63 -0.92 22.63 -0.71
C ARG A 63 0.19 21.99 0.12
N ALA A 64 1.35 21.70 -0.46
CA ALA A 64 2.51 21.16 0.24
C ALA A 64 3.14 22.18 1.18
N GLU A 65 3.19 23.46 0.80
CA GLU A 65 3.56 24.57 1.69
C GLU A 65 2.57 24.74 2.84
N LEU A 66 1.26 24.67 2.54
CA LEU A 66 0.22 24.68 3.58
C LEU A 66 0.35 23.48 4.53
N LEU A 67 0.80 22.33 4.01
CA LEU A 67 1.04 21.12 4.79
C LEU A 67 2.31 21.25 5.65
N ARG A 68 3.40 21.79 5.11
CA ARG A 68 4.63 22.05 5.85
C ARG A 68 4.39 23.04 6.98
N SER A 69 3.64 24.12 6.72
CA SER A 69 3.22 25.06 7.77
C SER A 69 2.47 24.35 8.90
N LYS A 70 1.52 23.45 8.57
CA LYS A 70 0.74 22.71 9.57
C LYS A 70 1.56 21.63 10.31
N LEU A 71 2.48 20.95 9.61
CA LEU A 71 3.37 19.95 10.21
C LEU A 71 4.41 20.62 11.14
N GLN A 72 4.88 21.83 10.82
CA GLN A 72 5.77 22.61 11.67
C GLN A 72 5.06 23.13 12.94
N ASP A 73 3.78 23.53 12.80
CA ASP A 73 2.93 23.94 13.93
C ASP A 73 2.69 22.77 14.90
N ASP A 74 2.46 21.56 14.38
CA ASP A 74 2.28 20.35 15.20
C ASP A 74 3.61 19.89 15.84
N ALA A 75 4.75 20.03 15.16
CA ALA A 75 6.07 19.69 15.70
C ALA A 75 6.55 20.68 16.78
N SER A 76 6.27 21.97 16.62
CA SER A 76 6.63 23.01 17.60
C SER A 76 5.79 22.95 18.88
N SER A 77 4.52 22.54 18.75
CA SER A 77 3.62 22.26 19.88
C SER A 77 4.07 21.06 20.73
N ILE A 78 4.77 20.08 20.12
CA ILE A 78 5.37 18.94 20.84
C ILE A 78 6.64 19.36 21.61
N THR A 79 7.46 20.27 21.05
CA THR A 79 8.71 20.71 21.71
C THR A 79 8.50 21.66 22.89
N THR A 80 7.41 22.42 22.90
CA THR A 80 7.09 23.37 23.98
C THR A 80 6.44 22.72 25.21
N ALA A 81 5.92 21.50 25.08
CA ALA A 81 5.32 20.75 26.19
C ALA A 81 6.35 20.18 27.20
N VAL A 82 7.66 20.25 26.90
CA VAL A 82 8.72 19.71 27.78
C VAL A 82 9.27 20.75 28.76
N ASP A 83 9.09 22.05 28.50
CA ASP A 83 9.68 23.13 29.30
C ASP A 83 8.65 24.21 29.66
N SER A 84 7.59 23.91 30.44
CA SER A 84 6.87 24.91 31.26
C SER A 84 5.77 24.26 32.12
N ASN A 85 6.09 23.95 33.37
CA ASN A 85 5.08 23.67 34.39
C ASN A 85 5.04 24.83 35.41
N SER A 86 4.27 25.88 35.13
CA SER A 86 3.70 26.79 36.14
C SER A 86 2.73 27.81 35.53
N GLY A 87 1.42 27.69 35.79
CA GLY A 87 0.45 28.78 35.57
C GLY A 87 -0.90 28.33 34.98
N SER A 88 -1.99 28.70 35.63
CA SER A 88 -3.39 28.28 35.43
C SER A 88 -4.15 29.05 34.31
N PRO A 89 -5.43 28.76 33.98
CA PRO A 89 -5.84 28.10 32.74
C PRO A 89 -6.67 29.02 31.81
N GLU A 90 -6.31 29.09 30.52
CA GLU A 90 -7.26 29.42 29.45
C GLU A 90 -7.49 28.19 28.59
N LYS A 91 -8.76 27.92 28.27
CA LYS A 91 -9.25 26.71 27.62
C LYS A 91 -8.61 26.52 26.23
N VAL A 92 -7.51 25.79 26.20
CA VAL A 92 -7.12 24.99 25.03
C VAL A 92 -8.16 23.88 24.92
N GLN A 93 -8.84 23.82 23.78
CA GLN A 93 -9.69 22.69 23.45
C GLN A 93 -8.74 21.50 23.22
N GLU A 94 -8.53 20.71 24.27
CA GLU A 94 -7.74 19.48 24.21
C GLU A 94 -8.26 18.64 23.03
N ASP A 95 -7.35 18.28 22.12
CA ASP A 95 -7.59 17.17 21.20
C ASP A 95 -8.07 16.00 22.07
N PHE A 96 -9.31 15.58 21.82
CA PHE A 96 -9.96 14.48 22.54
C PHE A 96 -9.13 13.21 22.32
N HIS A 97 -8.12 13.01 23.15
CA HIS A 97 -7.44 11.75 23.27
C HIS A 97 -8.36 10.89 24.14
N ASP A 98 -9.29 10.21 23.49
CA ASP A 98 -9.94 9.07 24.11
C ASP A 98 -9.09 7.82 23.79
N PRO A 99 -8.18 7.39 24.70
CA PRO A 99 -7.51 6.11 24.56
C PRO A 99 -8.48 4.91 24.61
N CYS A 100 -9.77 5.17 24.89
CA CYS A 100 -10.86 4.19 24.94
C CYS A 100 -11.75 4.19 23.67
N GLY A 101 -11.45 5.01 22.65
CA GLY A 101 -12.23 5.04 21.42
C GLY A 101 -11.99 3.80 20.55
N PRO A 102 -12.96 3.35 19.72
CA PRO A 102 -12.91 2.07 18.98
C PRO A 102 -11.65 1.89 18.12
N PHE A 103 -11.11 0.67 18.02
CA PHE A 103 -9.94 0.45 17.19
C PHE A 103 -10.27 0.55 15.69
N GLU A 104 -9.40 1.19 14.90
CA GLU A 104 -9.54 1.24 13.44
C GLU A 104 -8.95 -0.02 12.82
N GLY A 105 -9.81 -0.95 12.43
CA GLY A 105 -9.41 -2.18 11.74
C GLY A 105 -8.83 -1.98 10.34
N PRO A 106 -9.51 -1.24 9.41
CA PRO A 106 -9.04 -1.06 8.05
C PRO A 106 -7.56 -0.66 7.92
N GLU A 107 -6.81 -1.51 7.22
CA GLU A 107 -5.36 -1.40 7.09
C GLU A 107 -4.95 -0.40 5.99
N LYS A 108 -3.73 0.12 6.13
CA LYS A 108 -2.98 0.83 5.11
C LYS A 108 -1.89 -0.11 4.60
N LEU A 109 -1.84 -0.32 3.30
CA LEU A 109 -0.91 -1.22 2.63
C LEU A 109 0.03 -0.41 1.73
N LEU A 110 1.34 -0.57 1.91
CA LEU A 110 2.38 -0.04 1.03
C LEU A 110 3.22 -1.21 0.51
N GLU A 111 3.31 -1.33 -0.80
CA GLU A 111 4.15 -2.30 -1.49
C GLU A 111 5.11 -1.57 -2.43
N LEU A 112 6.41 -1.83 -2.26
CA LEU A 112 7.49 -1.20 -3.02
C LEU A 112 8.36 -2.27 -3.66
N TRP A 113 8.52 -2.19 -4.97
CA TRP A 113 9.40 -3.04 -5.77
C TRP A 113 10.59 -2.22 -6.24
N PHE A 114 11.80 -2.74 -6.02
CA PHE A 114 13.05 -2.10 -6.41
C PHE A 114 13.69 -2.78 -7.62
N ALA A 115 13.35 -4.04 -7.86
CA ALA A 115 13.68 -4.76 -9.08
C ALA A 115 12.53 -5.73 -9.42
N GLU A 116 12.54 -6.32 -10.61
CA GLU A 116 11.49 -7.26 -11.00
C GLU A 116 11.74 -8.61 -10.31
N GLU A 117 13.00 -9.06 -10.26
CA GLU A 117 13.33 -10.38 -9.73
C GLU A 117 14.36 -10.32 -8.58
N PRO A 118 14.39 -11.34 -7.70
CA PRO A 118 15.45 -11.47 -6.71
C PRO A 118 16.86 -11.47 -7.34
N ILE A 119 17.03 -12.06 -8.53
CA ILE A 119 18.36 -12.18 -9.16
C ILE A 119 18.96 -10.81 -9.52
N ASP A 120 18.12 -9.82 -9.82
CA ASP A 120 18.55 -8.47 -10.20
C ASP A 120 19.29 -7.74 -9.08
N VAL A 121 18.96 -8.07 -7.82
CA VAL A 121 19.58 -7.50 -6.62
C VAL A 121 20.57 -8.47 -5.96
N SER A 122 20.91 -9.59 -6.62
CA SER A 122 21.77 -10.64 -6.07
C SER A 122 23.21 -10.20 -5.76
N ALA A 123 23.66 -9.07 -6.30
CA ALA A 123 24.95 -8.43 -5.98
C ALA A 123 24.85 -7.37 -4.86
N CYS A 124 23.64 -6.93 -4.51
CA CYS A 124 23.41 -5.87 -3.52
C CYS A 124 23.48 -6.42 -2.09
N ARG A 125 24.17 -5.72 -1.19
CA ARG A 125 24.34 -6.10 0.23
C ARG A 125 24.38 -4.85 1.10
N TRP A 126 23.89 -4.99 2.33
CA TRP A 126 24.19 -4.08 3.42
C TRP A 126 25.68 -4.13 3.71
N ASP A 127 26.34 -2.97 3.71
CA ASP A 127 27.80 -2.82 3.78
C ASP A 127 28.33 -2.62 5.21
N ASP A 128 27.45 -2.65 6.22
CA ASP A 128 27.86 -2.54 7.63
C ASP A 128 28.26 -3.91 8.23
N PRO A 129 29.08 -3.92 9.31
CA PRO A 129 29.52 -5.14 9.98
C PRO A 129 28.41 -6.01 10.57
N ASP A 130 27.24 -5.44 10.84
CA ASP A 130 26.07 -6.13 11.39
C ASP A 130 25.13 -6.69 10.31
N ALA A 131 25.49 -6.57 9.03
CA ALA A 131 24.77 -7.13 7.90
C ALA A 131 24.42 -8.61 8.13
N ARG A 132 23.20 -8.99 7.73
CA ARG A 132 22.74 -10.37 7.84
C ARG A 132 23.57 -11.28 6.92
N PRO A 133 24.31 -12.27 7.45
CA PRO A 133 25.13 -13.15 6.62
C PRO A 133 24.25 -14.01 5.71
N ASN A 134 24.75 -14.36 4.53
CA ASN A 134 24.07 -15.20 3.52
C ASN A 134 22.76 -14.60 2.93
N HIS A 135 22.43 -13.36 3.25
CA HIS A 135 21.28 -12.64 2.68
C HIS A 135 21.75 -11.58 1.69
N PHE A 136 20.83 -11.09 0.87
CA PHE A 136 21.09 -10.08 -0.15
C PHE A 136 19.92 -9.14 -0.38
N GLY A 137 20.18 -8.04 -1.08
CA GLY A 137 19.21 -6.96 -1.27
C GLY A 137 18.70 -6.46 0.08
N LEU A 138 17.40 -6.19 0.18
CA LEU A 138 16.77 -5.70 1.42
C LEU A 138 16.86 -6.71 2.58
N ARG A 139 16.96 -8.01 2.30
CA ARG A 139 17.09 -9.03 3.36
C ARG A 139 18.47 -9.08 4.01
N SER A 140 19.46 -8.37 3.45
CA SER A 140 20.75 -8.20 4.11
C SER A 140 20.73 -7.18 5.24
N VAL A 141 19.67 -6.36 5.32
CA VAL A 141 19.49 -5.32 6.34
C VAL A 141 19.24 -5.95 7.71
N PRO A 142 19.94 -5.52 8.78
CA PRO A 142 19.70 -6.01 10.13
C PRO A 142 18.29 -5.65 10.65
N LYS A 143 17.67 -6.56 11.41
CA LYS A 143 16.36 -6.32 12.06
C LYS A 143 16.31 -5.00 12.84
N ALA A 144 17.37 -4.68 13.60
CA ALA A 144 17.43 -3.46 14.40
C ALA A 144 17.33 -2.18 13.54
N VAL A 145 17.80 -2.21 12.29
CA VAL A 145 17.67 -1.08 11.36
C VAL A 145 16.22 -0.90 10.93
N TRP A 146 15.52 -1.99 10.61
CA TRP A 146 14.08 -1.96 10.32
C TRP A 146 13.25 -1.46 11.51
N GLU A 147 13.61 -1.85 12.73
CA GLU A 147 12.96 -1.35 13.95
C GLU A 147 13.04 0.17 14.07
N THR A 148 14.14 0.80 13.63
CA THR A 148 14.23 2.28 13.63
C THR A 148 13.21 2.94 12.70
N MET A 149 12.80 2.27 11.61
CA MET A 149 11.75 2.75 10.72
C MET A 149 10.37 2.48 11.33
N LEU A 150 10.16 1.29 11.88
CA LEU A 150 8.90 0.90 12.52
C LEU A 150 8.58 1.79 13.74
N ASP A 151 9.60 2.26 14.45
CA ASP A 151 9.46 3.19 15.57
C ASP A 151 8.86 4.53 15.16
N ILE A 152 9.16 5.03 13.95
CA ILE A 152 8.58 6.28 13.41
C ILE A 152 7.07 6.14 13.26
N VAL A 153 6.63 4.98 12.79
CA VAL A 153 5.21 4.67 12.58
C VAL A 153 4.55 4.06 13.82
N LYS A 154 5.27 3.97 14.94
CA LYS A 154 4.78 3.43 16.23
C LYS A 154 4.39 1.95 16.19
N CYS A 155 5.04 1.17 15.33
CA CYS A 155 4.90 -0.29 15.29
C CYS A 155 6.07 -0.95 16.03
N LYS A 156 5.82 -2.07 16.69
CA LYS A 156 6.85 -2.93 17.30
C LYS A 156 6.85 -4.31 16.66
N VAL A 157 8.02 -4.90 16.52
CA VAL A 157 8.17 -6.29 16.05
C VAL A 157 7.89 -7.24 17.21
N LEU A 158 6.90 -8.10 17.07
CA LEU A 158 6.57 -9.16 18.04
C LEU A 158 7.46 -10.39 17.80
N SER A 159 7.55 -10.80 16.54
CA SER A 159 8.26 -12.00 16.10
C SER A 159 8.62 -11.90 14.62
N VAL A 160 9.50 -12.79 14.17
CA VAL A 160 9.92 -12.90 12.77
C VAL A 160 10.05 -14.37 12.42
N ILE A 161 9.41 -14.79 11.33
CA ILE A 161 9.68 -16.07 10.67
C ILE A 161 10.34 -15.81 9.31
N GLU A 162 11.17 -16.76 8.86
CA GLU A 162 12.06 -16.55 7.72
C GLU A 162 12.09 -17.78 6.82
N SER A 163 12.00 -17.56 5.51
CA SER A 163 12.21 -18.60 4.50
C SER A 163 13.50 -18.33 3.71
N SER A 164 13.81 -19.13 2.69
CA SER A 164 14.91 -18.83 1.76
C SER A 164 14.66 -17.57 0.93
N HIS A 165 13.43 -17.07 0.85
CA HIS A 165 13.04 -16.02 -0.10
C HIS A 165 12.46 -14.76 0.54
N VAL A 166 11.86 -14.84 1.73
CA VAL A 166 11.18 -13.72 2.40
C VAL A 166 11.30 -13.83 3.92
N ASP A 167 11.41 -12.69 4.58
CA ASP A 167 11.28 -12.53 6.04
C ASP A 167 9.91 -11.93 6.34
N ALA A 168 9.12 -12.55 7.23
CA ALA A 168 7.82 -12.03 7.68
C ALA A 168 7.91 -11.57 9.13
N TYR A 169 7.67 -10.27 9.33
CA TYR A 169 7.67 -9.61 10.63
C TYR A 169 6.22 -9.47 11.10
N LEU A 170 5.89 -10.13 12.21
CA LEU A 170 4.62 -9.92 12.88
C LEU A 170 4.73 -8.66 13.74
N LEU A 171 3.86 -7.69 13.49
CA LEU A 171 3.93 -6.38 14.16
C LEU A 171 2.81 -6.26 15.21
N SER A 172 3.01 -5.34 16.14
CA SER A 172 1.97 -4.92 17.09
C SER A 172 0.72 -4.37 16.38
N GLU A 173 0.89 -3.82 15.17
CA GLU A 173 -0.14 -3.15 14.38
C GLU A 173 -0.13 -3.70 12.93
N SER A 174 -0.30 -5.02 12.75
CA SER A 174 -0.32 -5.78 11.47
C SER A 174 1.01 -6.47 11.08
N SER A 175 1.58 -6.21 9.89
CA SER A 175 2.58 -7.10 9.27
C SER A 175 3.56 -6.36 8.36
N MET A 176 4.78 -6.89 8.23
CA MET A 176 5.75 -6.46 7.21
C MET A 176 6.45 -7.68 6.58
N PHE A 177 6.57 -7.69 5.26
CA PHE A 177 7.26 -8.74 4.50
C PHE A 177 8.43 -8.15 3.74
N VAL A 178 9.63 -8.73 3.91
CA VAL A 178 10.87 -8.26 3.29
C VAL A 178 11.41 -9.35 2.37
N PHE A 179 11.36 -9.08 1.07
CA PHE A 179 11.98 -9.87 0.01
C PHE A 179 13.31 -9.20 -0.38
N PRO A 180 14.20 -9.86 -1.14
CA PRO A 180 15.43 -9.20 -1.56
C PRO A 180 15.19 -7.94 -2.42
N HIS A 181 14.17 -7.96 -3.26
CA HIS A 181 13.88 -6.96 -4.30
C HIS A 181 12.60 -6.15 -4.05
N LYS A 182 11.77 -6.54 -3.06
CA LYS A 182 10.52 -5.84 -2.72
C LYS A 182 10.22 -5.86 -1.23
N LEU A 183 9.39 -4.94 -0.78
CA LEU A 183 8.96 -4.82 0.60
C LEU A 183 7.47 -4.49 0.67
N ILE A 184 6.77 -5.16 1.57
CA ILE A 184 5.35 -4.94 1.85
C ILE A 184 5.21 -4.54 3.31
N LEU A 185 4.56 -3.41 3.59
CA LEU A 185 4.28 -2.92 4.93
C LEU A 185 2.77 -2.67 5.06
N LYS A 186 2.15 -3.34 6.02
CA LYS A 186 0.75 -3.17 6.39
C LYS A 186 0.65 -2.64 7.81
N THR A 187 -0.19 -1.64 8.00
CA THR A 187 -0.44 -1.07 9.33
C THR A 187 -1.92 -0.77 9.57
N CYS A 188 -2.37 -0.97 10.81
CA CYS A 188 -3.74 -0.68 11.24
C CYS A 188 -3.79 0.47 12.27
N GLY A 189 -4.98 0.70 12.83
CA GLY A 189 -5.18 1.71 13.85
C GLY A 189 -4.95 3.13 13.34
N THR A 190 -4.34 3.95 14.20
CA THR A 190 -3.98 5.35 13.88
C THR A 190 -2.52 5.51 13.43
N THR A 191 -1.88 4.39 13.05
CA THR A 191 -0.51 4.35 12.54
C THR A 191 -0.35 5.27 11.33
N THR A 192 0.76 6.00 11.31
CA THR A 192 1.09 6.98 10.27
C THR A 192 2.10 6.42 9.26
N LEU A 193 1.71 5.34 8.56
CA LEU A 193 2.57 4.57 7.64
C LEU A 193 3.44 5.46 6.74
N LEU A 194 2.85 6.45 6.07
CA LEU A 194 3.55 7.26 5.07
C LEU A 194 4.61 8.20 5.67
N LEU A 195 4.59 8.44 6.99
CA LEU A 195 5.70 9.14 7.66
C LEU A 195 6.97 8.30 7.78
N GLY A 196 6.86 6.96 7.67
CA GLY A 196 8.01 6.06 7.63
C GLY A 196 8.66 5.92 6.26
N LEU A 197 8.03 6.44 5.19
CA LEU A 197 8.43 6.20 3.80
C LEU A 197 9.86 6.68 3.52
N GLU A 198 10.23 7.89 3.95
CA GLU A 198 11.58 8.43 3.74
C GLU A 198 12.66 7.55 4.38
N LYS A 199 12.43 7.11 5.63
CA LYS A 199 13.35 6.23 6.35
C LYS A 199 13.46 4.86 5.69
N LEU A 200 12.33 4.31 5.24
CA LEU A 200 12.27 3.05 4.51
C LEU A 200 13.10 3.12 3.22
N LEU A 201 12.87 4.16 2.40
CA LEU A 201 13.60 4.35 1.15
C LEU A 201 15.09 4.61 1.39
N THR A 202 15.45 5.31 2.47
CA THR A 202 16.86 5.50 2.86
C THR A 202 17.55 4.17 3.18
N ILE A 203 16.87 3.29 3.93
CA ILE A 203 17.38 1.93 4.20
C ILE A 203 17.51 1.15 2.89
N ALA A 204 16.49 1.18 2.03
CA ALA A 204 16.52 0.48 0.75
C ALA A 204 17.65 0.98 -0.17
N ALA A 205 17.84 2.29 -0.28
CA ALA A 205 18.89 2.91 -1.09
C ALA A 205 20.28 2.44 -0.68
N LYS A 206 20.53 2.33 0.63
CA LYS A 206 21.79 1.81 1.15
C LYS A 206 21.94 0.31 0.86
N ALA A 207 20.90 -0.48 1.10
CA ALA A 207 20.92 -1.93 0.85
C ALA A 207 21.09 -2.29 -0.64
N LEU A 208 20.67 -1.38 -1.54
CA LEU A 208 20.62 -1.57 -2.99
C LEU A 208 21.59 -0.66 -3.76
N ALA A 209 22.61 -0.09 -3.11
CA ALA A 209 23.54 0.86 -3.74
C ALA A 209 24.31 0.32 -4.96
N GLY A 210 24.32 -1.01 -5.17
CA GLY A 210 24.91 -1.69 -6.33
C GLY A 210 23.94 -2.00 -7.47
N LEU A 211 22.67 -1.59 -7.37
CA LEU A 211 21.66 -1.83 -8.40
C LEU A 211 21.91 -0.88 -9.58
N ASN A 212 22.19 -1.44 -10.75
CA ASN A 212 22.30 -0.67 -11.99
C ASN A 212 20.90 -0.25 -12.46
N THR A 213 20.34 0.81 -11.87
CA THR A 213 19.14 1.44 -12.41
C THR A 213 19.50 2.10 -13.75
N SER A 214 18.68 1.91 -14.78
CA SER A 214 18.93 2.50 -16.10
C SER A 214 18.93 4.02 -15.99
N ALA A 215 20.13 4.61 -16.06
CA ALA A 215 20.43 6.03 -16.26
C ALA A 215 19.71 7.04 -15.35
N SER A 216 20.14 7.11 -14.08
CA SER A 216 20.17 8.37 -13.30
C SER A 216 21.24 8.40 -12.20
N PHE A 217 21.83 7.27 -11.82
CA PHE A 217 22.69 7.16 -10.64
C PHE A 217 24.16 7.62 -10.84
N VAL A 218 24.44 8.65 -11.66
CA VAL A 218 25.84 9.13 -11.84
C VAL A 218 25.99 10.62 -11.52
N LYS A 219 26.09 10.91 -10.21
CA LYS A 219 27.09 11.80 -9.57
C LYS A 219 26.58 12.28 -8.22
N LEU A 220 26.96 11.65 -7.12
CA LEU A 220 27.19 12.39 -5.86
C LEU A 220 27.99 11.62 -4.80
N THR A 221 29.23 11.23 -5.11
CA THR A 221 30.23 10.87 -4.08
C THR A 221 31.48 11.77 -4.13
N THR A 222 31.40 12.94 -4.79
CA THR A 222 32.60 13.76 -5.05
C THR A 222 32.36 15.27 -4.99
N VAL A 223 31.54 15.74 -4.05
CA VAL A 223 31.43 17.19 -3.77
C VAL A 223 31.51 17.45 -2.27
N ASP A 224 32.57 16.97 -1.61
CA ASP A 224 32.89 17.41 -0.24
C ASP A 224 34.39 17.42 0.10
N SER A 225 35.29 17.33 -0.90
CA SER A 225 36.75 17.28 -0.60
C SER A 225 37.62 18.30 -1.32
N ASN A 226 37.06 19.28 -2.04
CA ASN A 226 37.86 20.32 -2.69
C ASN A 226 37.29 21.74 -2.50
N ARG A 227 37.34 22.24 -1.26
CA ARG A 227 37.51 23.68 -1.00
C ARG A 227 38.62 23.89 0.02
N SER A 228 39.85 23.62 -0.40
CA SER A 228 41.05 24.10 0.27
C SER A 228 41.30 25.59 -0.03
N CYS A 229 41.88 26.25 0.97
CA CYS A 229 42.18 27.67 1.11
C CYS A 229 43.07 28.30 0.03
N SER A 230 42.77 29.56 -0.33
CA SER A 230 43.64 30.65 -0.84
C SER A 230 42.68 31.78 -1.29
N ASP A 231 42.83 33.08 -1.09
CA ASP A 231 43.90 33.94 -0.61
C ASP A 231 43.29 35.28 -0.14
N SER A 232 44.11 36.02 0.58
CA SER A 232 43.91 37.26 1.33
C SER A 232 43.64 38.59 0.56
N ASN A 233 43.09 39.55 1.32
CA ASN A 233 43.34 41.02 1.34
C ASN A 233 42.43 42.03 0.57
N ASN A 234 41.59 42.73 1.37
CA ASN A 234 41.70 44.17 1.74
C ASN A 234 40.55 45.15 1.38
N SER A 235 40.27 46.02 2.36
CA SER A 235 39.72 47.39 2.33
C SER A 235 38.19 47.66 2.36
N THR A 236 37.74 47.98 3.57
CA THR A 236 36.91 49.14 3.99
C THR A 236 35.92 49.78 3.01
N GLY A 237 34.64 49.74 3.37
CA GLY A 237 33.60 50.66 2.89
C GLY A 237 32.35 50.58 3.77
N SER A 238 32.12 51.61 4.58
CA SER A 238 30.92 51.80 5.40
C SER A 238 29.68 52.07 4.56
N GLY A 239 28.58 51.38 4.84
CA GLY A 239 27.26 51.67 4.25
C GLY A 239 26.16 50.92 4.98
N SER A 240 25.24 51.68 5.55
CA SER A 240 24.01 51.29 6.25
C SER A 240 22.99 50.59 5.35
N GLY A 241 22.18 49.69 5.93
CA GLY A 241 20.81 49.43 5.48
C GLY A 241 20.48 47.98 5.16
N ASP A 242 19.47 47.50 5.87
CA ASP A 242 18.46 46.50 5.47
C ASP A 242 18.77 45.00 5.65
N GLU A 243 18.05 44.46 6.65
CA GLU A 243 17.74 43.05 6.88
C GLU A 243 16.90 42.52 5.70
N GLN A 244 17.49 41.72 4.84
CA GLN A 244 16.79 40.88 3.85
C GLN A 244 17.70 39.73 3.48
N ASP A 245 17.70 38.67 4.29
CA ASP A 245 18.42 37.41 3.99
C ASP A 245 17.86 36.21 4.79
N SER A 246 16.53 36.13 4.95
CA SER A 246 15.86 34.96 5.58
C SER A 246 15.12 34.05 4.60
N ASP A 247 14.88 34.49 3.36
CA ASP A 247 13.98 33.78 2.43
C ASP A 247 14.72 32.90 1.40
N GLU A 248 15.96 33.22 1.04
CA GLU A 248 16.76 32.36 0.15
C GLU A 248 17.23 31.07 0.84
N ALA A 249 17.54 31.14 2.14
CA ALA A 249 17.98 29.98 2.90
C ALA A 249 16.84 28.97 3.18
N SER A 250 15.62 29.45 3.41
CA SER A 250 14.45 28.58 3.63
C SER A 250 13.97 27.92 2.34
N THR A 251 13.99 28.66 1.22
CA THR A 251 13.69 28.14 -0.13
C THR A 251 14.72 27.10 -0.56
N ALA A 252 16.03 27.37 -0.39
CA ALA A 252 17.09 26.42 -0.71
C ALA A 252 17.04 25.14 0.15
N MET A 253 16.67 25.24 1.42
CA MET A 253 16.49 24.08 2.31
C MET A 253 15.25 23.24 1.89
N SER A 254 14.14 23.89 1.53
CA SER A 254 12.95 23.24 0.98
C SER A 254 13.23 22.49 -0.33
N ASP A 255 13.98 23.12 -1.23
CA ASP A 255 14.35 22.52 -2.52
C ASP A 255 15.29 21.32 -2.34
N SER A 256 16.23 21.40 -1.38
CA SER A 256 17.15 20.29 -1.08
C SER A 256 16.42 19.05 -0.54
N SER A 257 15.43 19.26 0.34
CA SER A 257 14.61 18.17 0.89
C SER A 257 13.76 17.50 -0.19
N PHE A 258 13.12 18.29 -1.06
CA PHE A 258 12.33 17.74 -2.17
C PHE A 258 13.21 16.97 -3.17
N ILE A 259 14.40 17.48 -3.50
CA ILE A 259 15.36 16.78 -4.36
C ILE A 259 15.77 15.45 -3.73
N GLN A 260 16.01 15.41 -2.42
CA GLN A 260 16.35 14.17 -1.72
C GLN A 260 15.20 13.16 -1.76
N GLU A 261 13.95 13.59 -1.56
CA GLU A 261 12.76 12.71 -1.63
C GLU A 261 12.62 12.08 -3.02
N ARG A 262 12.80 12.88 -4.09
CA ARG A 262 12.78 12.38 -5.47
C ARG A 262 13.91 11.40 -5.75
N GLN A 263 15.11 11.69 -5.26
CA GLN A 263 16.25 10.79 -5.39
C GLN A 263 15.98 9.45 -4.71
N LEU A 264 15.41 9.47 -3.51
CA LEU A 264 15.02 8.28 -2.78
C LEU A 264 13.89 7.50 -3.47
N GLY A 265 12.94 8.17 -4.12
CA GLY A 265 11.89 7.49 -4.89
C GLY A 265 12.40 6.88 -6.20
N SER A 266 13.45 7.44 -6.80
CA SER A 266 13.98 7.01 -8.12
C SER A 266 14.55 5.58 -8.16
N ILE A 267 14.83 4.96 -7.01
CA ILE A 267 15.27 3.56 -6.94
C ILE A 267 14.09 2.57 -6.96
N VAL A 268 12.87 3.06 -6.82
CA VAL A 268 11.66 2.24 -6.80
C VAL A 268 11.15 2.09 -8.23
N LYS A 269 10.97 0.83 -8.62
CA LYS A 269 10.45 0.45 -9.93
C LYS A 269 8.92 0.52 -9.98
N HIS A 270 8.28 -0.04 -8.97
CA HIS A 270 6.83 -0.03 -8.79
C HIS A 270 6.47 0.26 -7.35
N ALA A 271 5.48 1.11 -7.16
CA ALA A 271 4.96 1.46 -5.85
C ALA A 271 3.44 1.36 -5.87
N PHE A 272 2.89 0.68 -4.87
CA PHE A 272 1.45 0.57 -4.65
C PHE A 272 1.15 1.02 -3.23
N TYR A 273 0.20 1.93 -3.09
CA TYR A 273 -0.37 2.29 -1.80
C TYR A 273 -1.87 2.12 -1.87
N SER A 274 -2.43 1.33 -0.98
CA SER A 274 -3.87 1.09 -0.96
C SER A 274 -4.44 1.01 0.44
N ARG A 275 -5.74 1.23 0.53
CA ARG A 275 -6.52 1.01 1.74
C ARG A 275 -8.01 0.99 1.44
N LYS A 276 -8.75 0.29 2.29
CA LYS A 276 -10.21 0.46 2.35
C LYS A 276 -10.57 1.83 2.93
N SER A 277 -11.78 2.30 2.65
CA SER A 277 -12.37 3.41 3.39
C SER A 277 -12.36 3.12 4.91
N PHE A 278 -11.89 4.08 5.71
CA PHE A 278 -11.85 3.97 7.17
C PHE A 278 -13.26 3.93 7.77
N MET A 279 -13.40 3.25 8.91
CA MET A 279 -14.58 3.33 9.76
C MET A 279 -14.59 4.62 10.57
N PHE A 280 -13.41 5.11 10.99
CA PHE A 280 -13.25 6.33 11.79
C PHE A 280 -12.26 7.32 11.14
N PRO A 281 -12.53 7.86 9.93
CA PRO A 281 -11.61 8.75 9.21
C PRO A 281 -11.15 9.96 10.05
N GLU A 282 -12.03 10.49 10.89
CA GLU A 282 -11.77 11.65 11.75
C GLU A 282 -10.69 11.41 12.82
N ARG A 283 -10.37 10.15 13.11
CA ARG A 283 -9.37 9.76 14.12
C ARG A 283 -7.99 9.47 13.53
N GLN A 284 -7.89 9.42 12.21
CA GLN A 284 -6.61 9.23 11.54
C GLN A 284 -5.68 10.42 11.77
N LYS A 285 -4.38 10.19 11.63
CA LYS A 285 -3.32 11.17 11.95
C LYS A 285 -2.42 11.43 10.76
N GLY A 286 -1.70 12.55 10.81
CA GLY A 286 -0.77 12.95 9.76
C GLY A 286 -1.45 13.01 8.39
N PRO A 287 -0.82 12.50 7.31
CA PRO A 287 -1.39 12.54 5.98
C PRO A 287 -2.64 11.66 5.82
N HIS A 288 -2.89 10.70 6.70
CA HIS A 288 -3.97 9.72 6.57
C HIS A 288 -5.37 10.26 6.89
N ARG A 289 -5.47 11.54 7.25
CA ARG A 289 -6.75 12.24 7.52
C ARG A 289 -7.56 12.47 6.26
N ASP A 290 -6.92 12.46 5.10
CA ASP A 290 -7.55 12.75 3.82
C ASP A 290 -6.79 12.03 2.69
N TRP A 291 -7.54 11.48 1.74
CA TRP A 291 -6.94 10.73 0.63
C TRP A 291 -6.00 11.57 -0.22
N MET A 292 -6.31 12.85 -0.46
CA MET A 292 -5.46 13.71 -1.28
C MET A 292 -4.17 14.11 -0.56
N LEU A 293 -4.15 14.08 0.78
CA LEU A 293 -2.91 14.27 1.55
C LEU A 293 -1.99 13.05 1.44
N GLU A 294 -2.54 11.84 1.44
CA GLU A 294 -1.77 10.62 1.22
C GLU A 294 -1.15 10.62 -0.18
N VAL A 295 -1.95 10.95 -1.20
CA VAL A 295 -1.49 11.12 -2.59
C VAL A 295 -0.40 12.18 -2.67
N ALA A 296 -0.59 13.35 -2.04
CA ALA A 296 0.42 14.41 -2.06
C ALA A 296 1.75 14.01 -1.42
N VAL A 297 1.74 13.14 -0.39
CA VAL A 297 2.98 12.60 0.18
C VAL A 297 3.66 11.66 -0.80
N LEU A 298 2.92 10.71 -1.39
CA LEU A 298 3.47 9.76 -2.36
C LEU A 298 4.04 10.47 -3.58
N ASP A 299 3.32 11.46 -4.09
CA ASP A 299 3.71 12.25 -5.24
C ASP A 299 4.96 13.11 -4.98
N ARG A 300 5.46 13.27 -3.73
CA ARG A 300 6.76 13.91 -3.47
C ARG A 300 7.94 13.00 -3.77
N PHE A 301 7.77 11.69 -3.60
CA PHE A 301 8.81 10.69 -3.83
C PHE A 301 8.77 10.17 -5.26
N PHE A 302 7.57 9.92 -5.78
CA PHE A 302 7.39 9.19 -7.03
C PHE A 302 6.85 10.09 -8.15
N ASP A 303 7.41 9.93 -9.34
CA ASP A 303 6.90 10.58 -10.54
C ASP A 303 5.75 9.77 -11.14
N HIS A 304 4.81 10.46 -11.80
CA HIS A 304 3.72 9.83 -12.56
C HIS A 304 2.76 8.94 -11.75
N GLY A 305 2.63 9.20 -10.45
CA GLY A 305 1.63 8.59 -9.59
C GLY A 305 0.21 8.77 -10.12
N SER A 306 -0.60 7.71 -10.03
CA SER A 306 -2.01 7.72 -10.40
C SER A 306 -2.87 7.21 -9.25
N ALA A 307 -3.89 8.00 -8.88
CA ALA A 307 -4.78 7.73 -7.77
C ALA A 307 -6.20 7.35 -8.26
N TYR A 308 -6.78 6.32 -7.66
CA TYR A 308 -8.05 5.71 -8.04
C TYR A 308 -8.94 5.48 -6.83
N THR A 309 -10.25 5.54 -7.05
CA THR A 309 -11.27 5.10 -6.10
C THR A 309 -12.07 3.99 -6.75
N VAL A 310 -12.02 2.80 -6.14
CA VAL A 310 -12.68 1.59 -6.62
C VAL A 310 -13.87 1.30 -5.73
N GLY A 311 -15.08 1.38 -6.29
CA GLY A 311 -16.32 1.18 -5.54
C GLY A 311 -17.12 2.46 -5.34
N LYS A 312 -18.07 2.44 -4.41
CA LYS A 312 -18.98 3.57 -4.18
C LYS A 312 -18.30 4.63 -3.33
N MET A 313 -18.03 5.81 -3.88
CA MET A 313 -17.42 6.94 -3.15
C MET A 313 -18.22 7.35 -1.90
N ASN A 314 -19.54 7.17 -1.92
CA ASN A 314 -20.44 7.47 -0.80
C ASN A 314 -20.77 6.24 0.06
N GLY A 315 -19.98 5.17 -0.08
CA GLY A 315 -20.16 3.92 0.65
C GLY A 315 -18.84 3.20 0.78
N ASP A 316 -18.91 1.87 0.73
CA ASP A 316 -17.72 1.05 0.80
C ASP A 316 -16.91 1.14 -0.50
N HIS A 317 -15.67 1.60 -0.38
CA HIS A 317 -14.73 1.74 -1.47
C HIS A 317 -13.31 1.43 -1.02
N TRP A 318 -12.48 1.15 -2.01
CA TRP A 318 -11.06 0.91 -1.86
C TRP A 318 -10.30 1.99 -2.64
N LEU A 319 -9.24 2.51 -2.04
CA LEU A 319 -8.41 3.57 -2.60
C LEU A 319 -7.09 2.94 -3.01
N LEU A 320 -6.60 3.36 -4.17
CA LEU A 320 -5.34 2.91 -4.73
C LEU A 320 -4.58 4.09 -5.28
N TRP A 321 -3.32 4.18 -4.91
CA TRP A 321 -2.33 4.97 -5.61
C TRP A 321 -1.29 3.99 -6.16
N MET A 322 -0.88 4.21 -7.40
CA MET A 322 0.16 3.42 -8.05
C MET A 322 1.15 4.33 -8.78
N GLY A 323 2.43 4.02 -8.67
CA GLY A 323 3.51 4.65 -9.42
C GLY A 323 4.31 3.56 -10.12
N CYS A 324 4.47 3.67 -11.45
CA CYS A 324 5.21 2.71 -12.27
C CYS A 324 6.24 3.45 -13.13
N GLU A 325 7.45 2.90 -13.24
CA GLU A 325 8.56 3.42 -14.06
C GLU A 325 8.19 3.64 -15.55
N GLY A 326 7.11 3.01 -16.04
CA GLY A 326 6.70 3.03 -17.44
C GLY A 326 6.34 4.40 -18.04
N ALA A 327 6.15 5.43 -17.23
CA ALA A 327 5.93 6.79 -17.74
C ALA A 327 7.21 7.49 -18.23
N LEU A 328 8.39 6.88 -18.07
CA LEU A 328 9.70 7.44 -18.41
C LEU A 328 10.12 7.29 -19.89
N GLN A 329 9.36 6.60 -20.74
CA GLN A 329 9.69 6.56 -22.18
C GLN A 329 9.02 7.72 -22.92
N PRO A 330 9.75 8.81 -23.27
CA PRO A 330 9.28 9.67 -24.34
C PRO A 330 9.18 8.81 -25.62
N PRO A 331 8.17 9.02 -26.48
CA PRO A 331 8.07 8.28 -27.73
C PRO A 331 9.39 8.51 -28.48
N SER A 332 10.17 7.45 -28.65
CA SER A 332 11.28 7.44 -29.59
C SER A 332 10.72 7.98 -30.91
N SER A 333 11.41 8.91 -31.55
CA SER A 333 10.96 9.56 -32.79
C SER A 333 10.66 8.52 -33.88
N ILE A 334 9.41 8.05 -33.95
CA ILE A 334 8.92 7.20 -35.04
C ILE A 334 8.64 8.15 -36.21
N SER A 335 9.22 7.82 -37.36
CA SER A 335 8.98 8.50 -38.64
C SER A 335 7.48 8.63 -38.94
N ALA A 336 7.05 9.82 -39.35
CA ALA A 336 5.67 10.28 -39.44
C ALA A 336 4.75 9.59 -40.47
N ASP A 337 5.09 8.39 -40.98
CA ASP A 337 4.36 7.74 -42.08
C ASP A 337 3.66 6.40 -41.72
N ALA A 338 3.48 6.08 -40.44
CA ALA A 338 2.64 4.94 -40.02
C ALA A 338 1.36 5.44 -39.32
N ALA A 339 0.23 5.28 -39.99
CA ALA A 339 -1.08 5.60 -39.44
C ALA A 339 -1.50 4.59 -38.35
N VAL A 340 -1.96 5.13 -37.21
CA VAL A 340 -2.94 4.58 -36.25
C VAL A 340 -2.70 3.15 -35.75
N GLU A 341 -1.89 3.01 -34.70
CA GLU A 341 -2.13 2.11 -33.58
C GLU A 341 -1.39 2.66 -32.36
N ARG A 342 -2.00 2.62 -31.17
CA ARG A 342 -1.41 3.14 -29.92
C ARG A 342 -0.17 2.31 -29.57
N PRO A 343 1.05 2.88 -29.52
CA PRO A 343 2.18 2.22 -28.89
C PRO A 343 2.23 2.66 -27.42
N LEU A 344 1.21 2.33 -26.62
CA LEU A 344 1.12 2.69 -25.19
C LEU A 344 1.06 1.44 -24.28
N ALA A 345 1.23 0.24 -24.81
CA ALA A 345 1.40 -0.93 -23.96
C ALA A 345 2.84 -0.94 -23.44
N LEU A 346 3.01 -0.84 -22.12
CA LEU A 346 4.28 -1.19 -21.50
C LEU A 346 4.56 -2.68 -21.74
N PRO A 347 5.84 -3.09 -21.76
CA PRO A 347 6.17 -4.50 -21.74
C PRO A 347 5.44 -5.18 -20.57
N ALA A 348 4.89 -6.36 -20.84
CA ALA A 348 4.26 -7.16 -19.81
C ALA A 348 5.24 -7.42 -18.66
N PRO A 349 4.73 -7.56 -17.42
CA PRO A 349 5.53 -7.98 -16.29
C PRO A 349 6.34 -9.24 -16.58
N CYS A 350 7.65 -9.18 -16.33
CA CYS A 350 8.50 -10.36 -16.44
C CYS A 350 8.34 -11.34 -15.26
N VAL A 351 7.50 -11.00 -14.27
CA VAL A 351 7.19 -11.83 -13.10
C VAL A 351 5.70 -12.04 -12.98
N GLU A 352 5.32 -13.29 -12.75
CA GLU A 352 3.96 -13.69 -12.39
C GLU A 352 3.64 -13.17 -10.98
N ASP A 353 3.01 -12.01 -10.90
CA ASP A 353 2.54 -11.46 -9.63
C ASP A 353 1.01 -11.48 -9.50
N GLN A 354 0.54 -11.77 -8.29
CA GLN A 354 -0.86 -11.61 -7.94
C GLN A 354 -0.99 -11.36 -6.44
N THR A 355 -1.99 -10.58 -6.07
CA THR A 355 -2.35 -10.29 -4.67
C THR A 355 -3.86 -10.38 -4.53
N LEU A 356 -4.32 -11.26 -3.64
CA LEU A 356 -5.73 -11.40 -3.26
C LEU A 356 -5.93 -10.79 -1.88
N GLU A 357 -6.85 -9.84 -1.76
CA GLU A 357 -7.29 -9.26 -0.49
C GLU A 357 -8.79 -9.57 -0.25
N ILE A 358 -9.12 -10.02 0.95
CA ILE A 358 -10.49 -10.21 1.44
C ILE A 358 -10.65 -9.35 2.69
N LEU A 359 -11.38 -8.25 2.56
CA LEU A 359 -11.58 -7.27 3.65
C LEU A 359 -13.01 -7.38 4.16
N MET A 360 -13.16 -7.62 5.46
CA MET A 360 -14.40 -8.08 6.08
C MET A 360 -14.81 -7.13 7.20
N THR A 361 -16.09 -6.76 7.23
CA THR A 361 -16.67 -5.91 8.29
C THR A 361 -17.97 -6.50 8.82
N HIS A 362 -18.36 -6.06 10.01
CA HIS A 362 -19.56 -6.54 10.71
C HIS A 362 -19.52 -8.06 10.88
N LEU A 363 -18.44 -8.57 11.45
CA LEU A 363 -18.27 -10.00 11.73
C LEU A 363 -19.40 -10.48 12.64
N SER A 364 -19.78 -11.76 12.54
CA SER A 364 -20.82 -12.29 13.44
C SER A 364 -20.34 -12.25 14.90
N PRO A 365 -21.23 -12.07 15.89
CA PRO A 365 -20.84 -12.12 17.30
C PRO A 365 -20.16 -13.44 17.69
N ALA A 366 -20.56 -14.55 17.06
CA ALA A 366 -19.94 -15.86 17.24
C ALA A 366 -18.52 -15.93 16.66
N SER A 367 -18.25 -15.17 15.60
CA SER A 367 -16.91 -14.97 15.04
C SER A 367 -16.05 -14.13 15.98
N CYS A 368 -16.51 -12.94 16.35
CA CYS A 368 -15.81 -12.04 17.27
C CYS A 368 -15.41 -12.71 18.58
N ALA A 369 -16.33 -13.48 19.19
CA ALA A 369 -16.09 -14.16 20.46
C ALA A 369 -14.92 -15.18 20.43
N ARG A 370 -14.53 -15.66 19.25
CA ARG A 370 -13.37 -16.58 19.10
C ARG A 370 -12.03 -15.88 19.24
N PHE A 371 -11.99 -14.55 19.10
CA PHE A 371 -10.79 -13.71 19.14
C PHE A 371 -10.72 -12.84 20.41
N VAL A 372 -11.48 -13.23 21.45
CA VAL A 372 -11.41 -12.63 22.79
C VAL A 372 -10.50 -13.50 23.65
N PHE A 373 -9.48 -12.89 24.22
CA PHE A 373 -8.43 -13.52 25.01
C PHE A 373 -8.39 -12.89 26.41
N ASP A 374 -9.27 -13.34 27.30
CA ASP A 374 -9.30 -12.92 28.69
C ASP A 374 -7.95 -13.26 29.38
N GLU A 375 -7.45 -12.36 30.23
CA GLU A 375 -6.26 -12.59 31.06
C GLU A 375 -6.34 -13.91 31.83
N ALA A 376 -7.55 -14.32 32.23
CA ALA A 376 -7.80 -15.56 32.96
C ALA A 376 -7.70 -16.85 32.11
N LEU A 377 -7.54 -16.74 30.78
CA LEU A 377 -7.38 -17.93 29.93
C LEU A 377 -6.10 -18.70 30.28
N PRO A 378 -6.19 -20.04 30.38
CA PRO A 378 -5.02 -20.87 30.64
C PRO A 378 -4.03 -20.79 29.48
N HIS A 379 -2.75 -20.96 29.80
CA HIS A 379 -1.71 -21.09 28.78
C HIS A 379 -1.94 -22.39 27.97
N PRO A 380 -2.01 -22.35 26.63
CA PRO A 380 -2.27 -23.53 25.81
C PRO A 380 -1.22 -24.63 25.95
N THR A 381 -1.65 -25.87 25.77
CA THR A 381 -0.78 -27.04 25.82
C THR A 381 0.00 -27.25 24.52
N ASN A 382 1.09 -28.01 24.58
CA ASN A 382 1.85 -28.39 23.39
C ASN A 382 0.98 -29.11 22.33
N SER A 383 -0.01 -29.91 22.74
CA SER A 383 -0.92 -30.61 21.83
C SER A 383 -1.89 -29.68 21.09
N GLU A 384 -2.30 -28.57 21.72
CA GLU A 384 -3.16 -27.56 21.10
C GLU A 384 -2.38 -26.71 20.09
N CYS A 385 -1.12 -26.39 20.41
CA CYS A 385 -0.24 -25.65 19.50
C CYS A 385 0.30 -26.52 18.34
N PHE A 386 0.53 -27.81 18.56
CA PHE A 386 1.15 -28.71 17.57
C PHE A 386 0.41 -30.05 17.47
N PRO A 387 -0.83 -30.08 16.94
CA PRO A 387 -1.68 -31.28 16.95
C PRO A 387 -1.11 -32.47 16.15
N HIS A 388 -0.26 -32.21 15.16
CA HIS A 388 0.36 -33.24 14.32
C HIS A 388 1.77 -33.66 14.77
N LYS A 389 2.32 -33.03 15.81
CA LYS A 389 3.66 -33.34 16.29
C LYS A 389 3.61 -34.51 17.28
N PRO A 390 4.33 -35.63 17.04
CA PRO A 390 4.41 -36.70 18.01
C PRO A 390 5.25 -36.26 19.21
N PHE A 391 4.72 -36.43 20.42
CA PHE A 391 5.41 -36.12 21.68
C PHE A 391 5.90 -37.39 22.37
N SER A 392 7.18 -37.40 22.78
CA SER A 392 7.80 -38.51 23.52
C SER A 392 8.65 -37.95 24.66
N PRO A 393 8.31 -38.23 25.94
CA PRO A 393 7.16 -39.02 26.40
C PRO A 393 5.81 -38.31 26.14
N PRO A 394 4.69 -39.06 26.05
CA PRO A 394 3.36 -38.48 25.78
C PRO A 394 2.89 -37.41 26.78
N ILE A 395 3.45 -37.41 28.00
CA ILE A 395 3.12 -36.42 29.04
C ILE A 395 3.42 -35.00 28.56
N LEU A 396 4.45 -34.81 27.73
CA LEU A 396 4.82 -33.49 27.19
C LEU A 396 3.71 -32.85 26.35
N ALA A 397 2.77 -33.63 25.80
CA ALA A 397 1.66 -33.11 25.01
C ALA A 397 0.69 -32.25 25.85
N ASN A 398 0.52 -32.58 27.13
CA ASN A 398 -0.40 -31.88 28.05
C ASN A 398 0.29 -30.79 28.88
N GLU A 399 1.62 -30.68 28.79
CA GLU A 399 2.36 -29.59 29.42
C GLU A 399 2.09 -28.27 28.68
N PRO A 400 2.12 -27.12 29.38
CA PRO A 400 2.06 -25.81 28.75
C PRO A 400 3.12 -25.68 27.64
N SER A 401 2.74 -24.99 26.57
CA SER A 401 3.66 -24.66 25.48
C SER A 401 4.87 -23.86 25.98
N THR A 402 5.99 -23.98 25.28
CA THR A 402 7.18 -23.16 25.54
C THR A 402 7.11 -21.79 24.88
N LEU A 403 6.13 -21.57 24.00
CA LEU A 403 5.86 -20.26 23.41
C LEU A 403 5.41 -19.29 24.51
N ASP A 404 5.58 -17.98 24.31
CA ASP A 404 4.89 -17.03 25.18
C ASP A 404 3.37 -17.12 24.99
N LYS A 405 2.62 -16.58 25.95
CA LYS A 405 1.17 -16.76 26.04
C LYS A 405 0.44 -16.27 24.77
N GLY A 406 0.86 -15.14 24.21
CA GLY A 406 0.24 -14.56 23.01
C GLY A 406 0.43 -15.46 21.79
N HIS A 407 1.65 -15.95 21.56
CA HIS A 407 1.92 -16.90 20.46
C HIS A 407 1.26 -18.26 20.68
N ALA A 408 1.26 -18.77 21.92
CA ALA A 408 0.60 -20.04 22.23
C ALA A 408 -0.92 -19.98 21.96
N LEU A 409 -1.59 -18.91 22.42
CA LEU A 409 -3.01 -18.67 22.18
C LEU A 409 -3.32 -18.45 20.71
N GLY A 410 -2.50 -17.65 20.03
CA GLY A 410 -2.59 -17.42 18.58
C GLY A 410 -2.56 -18.72 17.81
N LEU A 411 -1.47 -19.49 17.95
CA LEU A 411 -1.27 -20.75 17.23
C LEU A 411 -2.34 -21.81 17.56
N ALA A 412 -2.72 -21.95 18.82
CA ALA A 412 -3.78 -22.88 19.23
C ALA A 412 -5.14 -22.51 18.59
N LEU A 413 -5.46 -21.21 18.53
CA LEU A 413 -6.66 -20.75 17.83
C LEU A 413 -6.55 -21.00 16.32
N SER A 414 -5.39 -20.75 15.70
CA SER A 414 -5.18 -20.99 14.27
C SER A 414 -5.45 -22.44 13.89
N ASN A 415 -4.93 -23.39 14.67
CA ASN A 415 -5.19 -24.82 14.49
C ASN A 415 -6.69 -25.14 14.63
N LYS A 416 -7.33 -24.61 15.68
CA LYS A 416 -8.76 -24.82 15.94
C LYS A 416 -9.65 -24.28 14.81
N LEU A 417 -9.26 -23.18 14.17
CA LEU A 417 -9.98 -22.57 13.05
C LEU A 417 -9.63 -23.19 11.69
N GLY A 418 -8.63 -24.09 11.63
CA GLY A 418 -8.14 -24.66 10.38
C GLY A 418 -7.42 -23.65 9.49
N LEU A 419 -6.80 -22.62 10.08
CA LEU A 419 -6.00 -21.61 9.37
C LEU A 419 -4.70 -22.21 8.84
N THR A 420 -4.08 -23.12 9.59
CA THR A 420 -2.88 -23.86 9.17
C THR A 420 -3.12 -24.74 7.93
N ASP A 421 -4.38 -25.06 7.65
CA ASP A 421 -4.77 -25.92 6.55
C ASP A 421 -5.24 -25.11 5.33
N LEU A 422 -5.18 -23.77 5.35
CA LEU A 422 -5.60 -22.93 4.21
C LEU A 422 -4.76 -23.24 2.96
N PHE A 423 -3.48 -23.49 3.17
CA PHE A 423 -2.53 -23.88 2.15
C PHE A 423 -1.57 -24.97 2.66
N PRO A 424 -1.06 -25.85 1.78
CA PRO A 424 -0.07 -26.85 2.16
C PRO A 424 1.25 -26.19 2.61
N ASP A 425 2.08 -26.93 3.36
CA ASP A 425 3.44 -26.52 3.75
C ASP A 425 3.54 -25.11 4.35
N THR A 426 2.50 -24.70 5.08
CA THR A 426 2.43 -23.38 5.72
C THR A 426 3.28 -23.37 7.00
N GLU A 427 4.23 -22.45 7.08
CA GLU A 427 4.85 -22.03 8.32
C GLU A 427 4.11 -20.81 8.87
N LEU A 428 3.46 -20.95 10.02
CA LEU A 428 2.59 -19.92 10.60
C LEU A 428 3.21 -19.31 11.86
N ASP A 429 3.18 -17.99 11.92
CA ASP A 429 3.46 -17.18 13.10
C ASP A 429 2.21 -16.38 13.47
N ALA A 430 1.59 -16.72 14.59
CA ALA A 430 0.31 -16.18 15.01
C ALA A 430 0.36 -15.67 16.44
N PHE A 431 -0.28 -14.53 16.69
CA PHE A 431 -0.30 -13.87 17.99
C PHE A 431 -1.72 -13.44 18.38
N ALA A 432 -2.08 -13.73 19.62
CA ALA A 432 -3.32 -13.29 20.25
C ALA A 432 -3.04 -12.09 21.17
N PHE A 433 -3.80 -11.00 20.97
CA PHE A 433 -3.70 -9.78 21.76
C PHE A 433 -4.70 -9.82 22.92
N GLU A 434 -4.27 -9.40 24.11
CA GLU A 434 -5.14 -9.27 25.28
C GLU A 434 -5.67 -7.82 25.39
N PRO A 435 -6.97 -7.61 25.67
CA PRO A 435 -7.99 -8.62 25.95
C PRO A 435 -8.63 -9.25 24.69
N CYS A 436 -8.36 -8.73 23.50
CA CYS A 436 -8.85 -9.28 22.25
C CYS A 436 -8.01 -8.82 21.06
N GLY A 437 -8.13 -9.52 19.93
CA GLY A 437 -7.41 -9.22 18.70
C GLY A 437 -6.47 -10.35 18.29
N TYR A 438 -6.22 -10.49 16.99
CA TYR A 438 -5.39 -11.55 16.45
C TYR A 438 -4.66 -11.08 15.20
N SER A 439 -3.38 -11.44 15.09
CA SER A 439 -2.60 -11.22 13.88
C SER A 439 -1.81 -12.47 13.55
N ALA A 440 -1.66 -12.78 12.26
CA ALA A 440 -0.82 -13.89 11.85
C ALA A 440 -0.18 -13.65 10.50
N ASN A 441 1.07 -14.05 10.38
CA ASN A 441 1.81 -14.14 9.13
C ASN A 441 2.12 -15.59 8.84
N ALA A 442 2.06 -15.96 7.57
CA ALA A 442 2.49 -17.27 7.17
C ALA A 442 3.36 -17.22 5.92
N LEU A 443 4.33 -18.13 5.86
CA LEU A 443 5.23 -18.32 4.74
C LEU A 443 5.04 -19.72 4.17
N MET A 444 5.12 -19.82 2.85
CA MET A 444 5.05 -21.10 2.16
C MET A 444 5.71 -21.03 0.77
N PRO A 445 6.04 -22.16 0.14
CA PRO A 445 6.47 -22.15 -1.26
C PRO A 445 5.34 -21.69 -2.19
N ARG A 446 5.60 -20.68 -3.04
CA ARG A 446 4.65 -20.18 -4.06
C ARG A 446 4.61 -21.03 -5.33
N GLY A 447 5.74 -21.66 -5.68
CA GLY A 447 5.89 -22.48 -6.88
C GLY A 447 5.79 -21.71 -8.22
N GLY A 448 6.02 -20.40 -8.22
CA GLY A 448 6.04 -19.57 -9.44
C GLY A 448 7.31 -19.79 -10.27
N LYS A 449 7.33 -19.31 -11.53
CA LYS A 449 8.48 -19.49 -12.42
C LYS A 449 9.78 -18.91 -11.84
N ASN A 450 9.72 -17.67 -11.34
CA ASN A 450 10.88 -16.90 -10.87
C ASN A 450 10.71 -16.31 -9.45
N ASP A 451 9.49 -16.33 -8.89
CA ASP A 451 9.21 -16.02 -7.48
C ASP A 451 8.64 -17.24 -6.75
N ASN A 452 9.35 -17.70 -5.73
CA ASN A 452 9.02 -18.88 -4.95
C ASN A 452 8.53 -18.54 -3.53
N ALA A 453 8.45 -17.27 -3.16
CA ALA A 453 7.97 -16.84 -1.84
C ALA A 453 6.46 -16.62 -1.85
N GLY A 454 5.74 -17.53 -1.19
CA GLY A 454 4.32 -17.38 -0.89
C GLY A 454 4.16 -16.85 0.52
N TYR A 455 3.27 -15.89 0.69
CA TYR A 455 2.82 -15.45 2.00
C TYR A 455 1.31 -15.34 2.06
N TRP A 456 0.81 -15.40 3.28
CA TRP A 456 -0.49 -14.86 3.60
C TRP A 456 -0.47 -14.20 4.97
N THR A 457 -1.35 -13.24 5.19
CA THR A 457 -1.51 -12.55 6.47
C THR A 457 -2.98 -12.38 6.83
N ILE A 458 -3.25 -12.41 8.12
CA ILE A 458 -4.57 -12.17 8.71
C ILE A 458 -4.43 -11.15 9.84
N HIS A 459 -5.33 -10.17 9.86
CA HIS A 459 -5.46 -9.26 10.99
C HIS A 459 -6.93 -9.16 11.42
N VAL A 460 -7.21 -9.19 12.72
CA VAL A 460 -8.57 -9.25 13.27
C VAL A 460 -8.73 -8.25 14.42
N THR A 461 -9.73 -7.38 14.27
CA THR A 461 -10.27 -6.46 15.28
C THR A 461 -11.68 -6.93 15.64
N PRO A 462 -11.88 -7.67 16.75
CA PRO A 462 -13.15 -8.33 17.02
C PRO A 462 -14.22 -7.46 17.71
N GLU A 463 -13.92 -6.22 18.09
CA GLU A 463 -14.83 -5.32 18.78
C GLU A 463 -16.16 -5.18 18.01
N GLU A 464 -17.29 -5.44 18.67
CA GLU A 464 -18.58 -5.65 17.99
C GLU A 464 -19.01 -4.45 17.13
N ASP A 465 -18.81 -3.23 17.64
CA ASP A 465 -19.20 -1.98 16.98
C ASP A 465 -18.30 -1.59 15.79
N SER A 466 -17.11 -2.18 15.68
CA SER A 466 -16.12 -1.88 14.65
C SER A 466 -15.42 -3.13 14.10
N SER A 467 -16.12 -4.26 14.13
CA SER A 467 -15.51 -5.56 13.86
C SER A 467 -14.97 -5.63 12.44
N TYR A 468 -13.70 -6.02 12.33
CA TYR A 468 -12.94 -6.06 11.10
C TYR A 468 -12.05 -7.31 11.06
N ALA A 469 -11.93 -7.89 9.87
CA ALA A 469 -10.87 -8.83 9.59
C ALA A 469 -10.35 -8.62 8.17
N SER A 470 -9.05 -8.83 7.98
CA SER A 470 -8.44 -8.89 6.66
C SER A 470 -7.77 -10.25 6.45
N PHE A 471 -7.77 -10.69 5.20
CA PHE A 471 -6.96 -11.80 4.73
C PHE A 471 -6.29 -11.34 3.43
N GLU A 472 -4.98 -11.48 3.33
CA GLU A 472 -4.22 -11.14 2.13
C GLU A 472 -3.27 -12.29 1.78
N THR A 473 -3.07 -12.54 0.50
CA THR A 473 -2.08 -13.52 0.02
C THR A 473 -1.59 -13.22 -1.39
N ASN A 474 -0.32 -13.56 -1.66
CA ASN A 474 0.23 -13.61 -3.01
C ASN A 474 0.34 -15.03 -3.59
N VAL A 475 -0.13 -16.05 -2.85
CA VAL A 475 0.06 -17.46 -3.22
C VAL A 475 -0.70 -17.76 -4.51
N ALA A 476 -0.02 -18.38 -5.47
CA ALA A 476 -0.60 -18.80 -6.74
C ALA A 476 -1.80 -19.73 -6.51
N LEU A 477 -2.98 -19.35 -7.02
CA LEU A 477 -4.20 -20.14 -6.86
C LEU A 477 -4.36 -21.06 -8.07
N CYS A 478 -4.67 -22.31 -7.80
CA CYS A 478 -4.82 -23.30 -8.86
C CYS A 478 -5.99 -22.95 -9.78
N SER A 479 -5.77 -23.03 -11.08
CA SER A 479 -6.83 -22.87 -12.06
C SER A 479 -7.85 -24.00 -11.91
N ASN A 480 -9.14 -23.70 -12.11
CA ASN A 480 -10.20 -24.70 -12.07
C ASN A 480 -10.17 -25.56 -13.34
N SER A 481 -9.11 -26.36 -13.55
CA SER A 481 -9.19 -27.47 -14.51
C SER A 481 -10.15 -28.50 -13.94
N VAL A 482 -11.24 -28.77 -14.65
CA VAL A 482 -12.20 -29.83 -14.31
C VAL A 482 -11.48 -31.17 -14.44
N ASP A 483 -10.79 -31.61 -13.39
CA ASP A 483 -10.40 -33.00 -13.28
C ASP A 483 -11.20 -33.65 -12.15
N SER A 484 -12.29 -34.27 -12.60
CA SER A 484 -12.80 -35.56 -12.14
C SER A 484 -12.84 -35.78 -10.63
N GLY A 485 -14.03 -35.66 -10.06
CA GLY A 485 -14.33 -36.16 -8.73
C GLY A 485 -13.93 -37.62 -8.58
N VAL A 486 -12.95 -37.86 -7.71
CA VAL A 486 -12.82 -39.10 -6.95
C VAL A 486 -12.48 -38.67 -5.54
N GLU A 487 -13.51 -38.60 -4.68
CA GLU A 487 -13.31 -38.59 -3.24
C GLU A 487 -12.79 -39.98 -2.84
N GLU A 488 -11.46 -40.18 -2.80
CA GLU A 488 -10.89 -41.32 -2.09
C GLU A 488 -10.83 -40.98 -0.59
N GLU A 489 -11.70 -41.59 0.19
CA GLU A 489 -11.65 -41.57 1.65
C GLU A 489 -10.30 -42.15 2.14
N GLY A 490 -9.53 -41.35 2.89
CA GLY A 490 -8.50 -41.87 3.79
C GLY A 490 -7.03 -41.57 3.49
N LYS A 491 -6.68 -40.52 2.73
CA LYS A 491 -5.30 -39.99 2.67
C LYS A 491 -5.26 -38.47 2.89
N SER A 492 -4.21 -38.03 3.58
CA SER A 492 -3.86 -36.63 3.89
C SER A 492 -4.22 -35.67 2.75
N LEU A 493 -4.95 -34.61 3.08
CA LEU A 493 -5.48 -33.58 2.17
C LEU A 493 -4.40 -33.02 1.23
N SER A 494 -4.31 -33.54 0.00
CA SER A 494 -3.57 -32.89 -1.09
C SER A 494 -4.51 -31.94 -1.83
N LEU A 495 -4.78 -30.79 -1.22
CA LEU A 495 -5.55 -29.70 -1.85
C LEU A 495 -4.64 -28.90 -2.80
N PRO A 496 -4.98 -28.74 -4.08
CA PRO A 496 -4.82 -27.45 -4.72
C PRO A 496 -5.95 -26.52 -4.23
N THR A 497 -5.60 -25.43 -3.55
CA THR A 497 -6.56 -24.41 -3.12
C THR A 497 -6.91 -23.50 -4.30
N ASN A 498 -8.10 -23.69 -4.88
CA ASN A 498 -8.63 -22.76 -5.90
C ASN A 498 -9.31 -21.53 -5.27
N LEU A 499 -9.41 -20.45 -6.03
CA LEU A 499 -9.94 -19.17 -5.55
C LEU A 499 -11.33 -19.28 -4.87
N PRO A 500 -12.34 -19.95 -5.46
CA PRO A 500 -13.65 -20.04 -4.80
C PRO A 500 -13.60 -20.80 -3.48
N SER A 501 -12.79 -21.85 -3.38
CA SER A 501 -12.67 -22.64 -2.15
C SER A 501 -11.95 -21.86 -1.06
N LEU A 502 -10.90 -21.11 -1.41
CA LEU A 502 -10.20 -20.22 -0.48
C LEU A 502 -11.16 -19.16 0.08
N VAL A 503 -11.83 -18.41 -0.81
CA VAL A 503 -12.75 -17.34 -0.39
C VAL A 503 -13.86 -17.92 0.50
N ARG A 504 -14.43 -19.08 0.17
CA ARG A 504 -15.44 -19.73 1.02
C ARG A 504 -14.89 -20.08 2.39
N ARG A 505 -13.71 -20.70 2.49
CA ARG A 505 -13.10 -21.05 3.77
C ARG A 505 -12.84 -19.82 4.65
N VAL A 506 -12.29 -18.75 4.06
CA VAL A 506 -12.07 -17.48 4.79
C VAL A 506 -13.41 -16.91 5.27
N VAL A 507 -14.43 -16.88 4.41
CA VAL A 507 -15.77 -16.38 4.76
C VAL A 507 -16.45 -17.22 5.84
N ASP A 508 -16.29 -18.55 5.80
CA ASP A 508 -16.85 -19.45 6.81
C ASP A 508 -16.15 -19.28 8.17
N ILE A 509 -14.86 -18.95 8.17
CA ILE A 509 -14.11 -18.65 9.40
C ILE A 509 -14.58 -17.34 10.02
N PHE A 510 -14.63 -16.25 9.25
CA PHE A 510 -14.87 -14.91 9.81
C PHE A 510 -16.34 -14.48 9.84
N GLU A 511 -17.20 -15.16 9.07
CA GLU A 511 -18.65 -14.92 9.00
C GLU A 511 -19.07 -13.44 8.81
N PRO A 512 -18.50 -12.70 7.83
CA PRO A 512 -18.71 -11.26 7.69
C PRO A 512 -20.17 -10.88 7.38
N GLY A 513 -20.60 -9.71 7.84
CA GLY A 513 -21.85 -9.08 7.40
C GLY A 513 -21.68 -8.38 6.06
N LYS A 514 -20.51 -7.78 5.81
CA LYS A 514 -20.10 -7.22 4.51
C LYS A 514 -18.65 -7.55 4.22
N MET A 515 -18.32 -7.66 2.95
CA MET A 515 -16.93 -7.87 2.54
C MET A 515 -16.66 -7.36 1.13
N SER A 516 -15.39 -7.06 0.87
CA SER A 516 -14.84 -6.83 -0.46
C SER A 516 -13.73 -7.84 -0.73
N VAL A 517 -13.70 -8.36 -1.96
CA VAL A 517 -12.64 -9.22 -2.47
C VAL A 517 -11.98 -8.49 -3.63
N THR A 518 -10.68 -8.21 -3.51
CA THR A 518 -9.85 -7.58 -4.53
C THR A 518 -8.81 -8.59 -5.00
N LEU A 519 -8.72 -8.81 -6.30
CA LEU A 519 -7.64 -9.58 -6.91
C LEU A 519 -6.89 -8.66 -7.87
N PHE A 520 -5.60 -8.49 -7.61
CA PHE A 520 -4.66 -7.77 -8.45
C PHE A 520 -3.75 -8.80 -9.13
N VAL A 521 -3.62 -8.78 -10.45
CA VAL A 521 -2.86 -9.76 -11.22
C VAL A 521 -2.00 -9.04 -12.25
N ALA A 522 -0.71 -9.38 -12.31
CA ALA A 522 0.20 -8.96 -13.36
C ALA A 522 -0.33 -9.44 -14.73
N THR A 523 -0.33 -8.57 -15.74
CA THR A 523 -0.71 -8.99 -17.09
C THR A 523 0.28 -10.00 -17.65
N ALA A 524 -0.21 -10.98 -18.42
CA ALA A 524 0.64 -12.02 -18.99
C ALA A 524 1.46 -11.49 -20.19
N ASP A 525 2.59 -12.14 -20.49
CA ASP A 525 3.38 -11.86 -21.69
C ASP A 525 2.57 -12.14 -22.96
N GLU A 526 2.79 -11.36 -24.04
CA GLU A 526 2.13 -11.53 -25.35
C GLU A 526 2.23 -13.00 -25.86
N ALA A 527 3.32 -13.69 -25.53
CA ALA A 527 3.52 -15.10 -25.89
C ALA A 527 2.56 -16.07 -25.17
N GLU A 528 2.15 -15.77 -23.94
CA GLU A 528 1.15 -16.56 -23.20
C GLU A 528 -0.25 -16.30 -23.72
N GLU A 529 -0.52 -15.06 -24.11
CA GLU A 529 -1.78 -14.66 -24.73
C GLU A 529 -1.95 -15.32 -26.11
N GLU A 530 -0.89 -15.35 -26.93
CA GLU A 530 -0.85 -16.10 -28.19
C GLU A 530 -1.03 -17.62 -27.99
N ALA A 531 -0.40 -18.19 -26.94
CA ALA A 531 -0.56 -19.60 -26.62
C ALA A 531 -2.00 -19.94 -26.19
N ALA A 532 -2.63 -19.07 -25.38
CA ALA A 532 -4.04 -19.19 -25.00
C ALA A 532 -4.96 -19.07 -26.22
N ALA A 533 -4.70 -18.11 -27.11
CA ALA A 533 -5.42 -17.95 -28.37
C ALA A 533 -5.29 -19.19 -29.29
N ALA A 534 -4.10 -19.79 -29.37
CA ALA A 534 -3.87 -21.01 -30.14
C ALA A 534 -4.62 -22.24 -29.58
N VAL A 535 -4.87 -22.30 -28.27
CA VAL A 535 -5.72 -23.33 -27.64
C VAL A 535 -7.19 -23.15 -28.05
N VAL A 536 -7.66 -21.89 -28.12
CA VAL A 536 -9.01 -21.54 -28.60
C VAL A 536 -9.20 -21.95 -30.05
N GLU A 537 -8.24 -21.62 -30.92
CA GLU A 537 -8.27 -21.97 -32.35
C GLU A 537 -8.30 -23.49 -32.60
N LYS A 538 -7.69 -24.28 -31.69
CA LYS A 538 -7.71 -25.74 -31.73
C LYS A 538 -8.97 -26.37 -31.13
N GLY A 539 -9.97 -25.57 -30.77
CA GLY A 539 -11.25 -26.04 -30.22
C GLY A 539 -11.17 -26.54 -28.78
N GLY A 540 -10.10 -26.19 -28.05
CA GLY A 540 -10.00 -26.42 -26.60
C GLY A 540 -10.87 -25.45 -25.82
N GLN A 541 -11.42 -25.87 -24.68
CA GLN A 541 -12.00 -24.93 -23.73
C GLN A 541 -10.87 -24.15 -23.04
N VAL A 542 -10.94 -22.82 -23.07
CA VAL A 542 -10.07 -21.96 -22.28
C VAL A 542 -10.41 -22.17 -20.81
N ALA A 543 -9.41 -22.51 -20.00
CA ALA A 543 -9.56 -22.53 -18.56
C ALA A 543 -9.86 -21.10 -18.09
N LEU A 544 -10.93 -20.92 -17.30
CA LEU A 544 -11.28 -19.59 -16.76
C LEU A 544 -10.12 -19.08 -15.89
N THR A 545 -9.75 -17.82 -16.08
CA THR A 545 -8.73 -17.15 -15.26
C THR A 545 -9.27 -16.90 -13.85
N ASN A 546 -8.39 -16.61 -12.89
CA ASN A 546 -8.83 -16.28 -11.53
C ASN A 546 -9.66 -14.99 -11.51
N GLU A 547 -9.36 -14.07 -12.41
CA GLU A 547 -10.10 -12.84 -12.67
C GLU A 547 -11.54 -13.16 -13.12
N ASP A 548 -11.69 -14.05 -14.12
CA ASP A 548 -13.01 -14.50 -14.59
C ASP A 548 -13.80 -15.21 -13.48
N ILE A 549 -13.11 -16.06 -12.73
CA ILE A 549 -13.69 -16.82 -11.62
C ILE A 549 -14.16 -15.87 -10.52
N LEU A 550 -13.35 -14.87 -10.13
CA LEU A 550 -13.73 -13.87 -9.14
C LEU A 550 -14.92 -13.05 -9.62
N HIS A 551 -14.87 -12.60 -10.87
CA HIS A 551 -15.90 -11.81 -11.51
C HIS A 551 -17.24 -12.57 -11.61
N ALA A 552 -17.20 -13.90 -11.70
CA ALA A 552 -18.37 -14.78 -11.67
C ALA A 552 -18.75 -15.27 -10.26
N LEU A 553 -17.89 -15.08 -9.25
CA LEU A 553 -18.01 -15.70 -7.93
C LEU A 553 -19.39 -15.46 -7.28
N THR A 554 -19.98 -16.57 -6.81
CA THR A 554 -21.21 -16.56 -6.01
C THR A 554 -20.94 -17.21 -4.66
N LEU A 555 -21.51 -16.61 -3.61
CA LEU A 555 -21.32 -17.05 -2.23
C LEU A 555 -22.68 -17.29 -1.58
N LYS A 556 -22.86 -18.47 -0.99
CA LYS A 556 -24.11 -18.89 -0.37
C LYS A 556 -24.42 -17.97 0.81
N GLY A 557 -25.65 -17.47 0.90
CA GLY A 557 -26.05 -16.55 1.97
C GLY A 557 -25.63 -15.09 1.76
N TYR A 558 -24.89 -14.78 0.68
CA TYR A 558 -24.49 -13.42 0.35
C TYR A 558 -25.17 -12.93 -0.94
N LYS A 559 -25.25 -11.61 -1.07
CA LYS A 559 -25.65 -10.90 -2.28
C LYS A 559 -24.45 -10.08 -2.75
N ARG A 560 -24.02 -10.29 -4.00
CA ARG A 560 -23.03 -9.43 -4.64
C ARG A 560 -23.65 -8.06 -4.90
N THR A 561 -22.99 -7.00 -4.44
CA THR A 561 -23.47 -5.62 -4.52
C THR A 561 -22.79 -4.84 -5.63
N ASP A 562 -21.49 -5.03 -5.81
CA ASP A 562 -20.70 -4.37 -6.85
C ASP A 562 -19.73 -5.37 -7.48
N ARG A 563 -19.37 -5.09 -8.72
CA ARG A 563 -18.37 -5.82 -9.49
C ARG A 563 -17.73 -4.84 -10.46
N ILE A 564 -16.43 -4.64 -10.29
CA ILE A 564 -15.66 -3.63 -11.02
C ILE A 564 -14.38 -4.32 -11.48
N ALA A 565 -14.00 -4.07 -12.73
CA ALA A 565 -12.73 -4.49 -13.27
C ALA A 565 -12.01 -3.24 -13.79
N TYR A 566 -10.73 -3.12 -13.47
CA TYR A 566 -9.82 -2.16 -14.04
C TYR A 566 -8.71 -2.89 -14.78
N GLU A 567 -8.35 -2.34 -15.92
CA GLU A 567 -7.16 -2.71 -16.68
C GLU A 567 -6.20 -1.54 -16.54
N PHE A 568 -5.08 -1.80 -15.89
CA PHE A 568 -3.93 -0.90 -15.80
C PHE A 568 -2.85 -1.41 -16.75
N GLU A 569 -1.89 -0.56 -17.12
CA GLU A 569 -0.89 -0.87 -18.15
C GLU A 569 -0.15 -2.21 -17.95
N ARG A 570 0.05 -2.63 -16.70
CA ARG A 570 0.75 -3.88 -16.33
C ARG A 570 -0.05 -4.80 -15.41
N TYR A 571 -1.28 -4.42 -15.05
CA TYR A 571 -2.04 -5.14 -14.03
C TYR A 571 -3.53 -5.12 -14.31
N ASN A 572 -4.18 -6.26 -14.10
CA ASN A 572 -5.62 -6.36 -14.02
C ASN A 572 -6.07 -6.33 -12.55
N LEU A 573 -7.10 -5.56 -12.25
CA LEU A 573 -7.73 -5.52 -10.94
C LEU A 573 -9.20 -5.91 -11.06
N VAL A 574 -9.60 -6.91 -10.28
CA VAL A 574 -11.01 -7.27 -10.10
C VAL A 574 -11.42 -7.01 -8.66
N PHE A 575 -12.40 -6.13 -8.48
CA PHE A 575 -13.01 -5.81 -7.20
C PHE A 575 -14.46 -6.28 -7.16
N VAL A 576 -14.80 -7.03 -6.12
CA VAL A 576 -16.16 -7.53 -5.91
C VAL A 576 -16.60 -7.28 -4.47
N SER A 577 -17.78 -6.70 -4.27
CA SER A 577 -18.35 -6.49 -2.93
C SER A 577 -19.55 -7.39 -2.70
N PHE A 578 -19.71 -7.85 -1.45
CA PHE A 578 -20.79 -8.71 -1.00
C PHE A 578 -21.39 -8.23 0.32
N GLU A 579 -22.70 -8.40 0.46
CA GLU A 579 -23.43 -8.19 1.71
C GLU A 579 -24.22 -9.45 2.09
N LYS A 580 -24.22 -9.82 3.37
CA LYS A 580 -24.98 -10.96 3.89
C LYS A 580 -26.47 -10.71 3.67
N ARG A 581 -27.17 -11.71 3.13
CA ARG A 581 -28.62 -11.62 2.94
C ARG A 581 -29.30 -11.55 4.30
N ARG A 582 -30.20 -10.58 4.49
CA ARG A 582 -31.05 -10.53 5.68
C ARG A 582 -31.94 -11.78 5.69
N ALA A 583 -32.00 -12.47 6.82
CA ALA A 583 -33.01 -13.49 7.03
C ALA A 583 -34.38 -12.81 7.00
N HIS A 584 -35.26 -13.25 6.10
CA HIS A 584 -36.63 -12.77 6.00
C HIS A 584 -37.54 -13.52 6.97
#